data_AF-A0A158KUE3-F1
#
_entry.id   AF-A0A158KUE3-F1
#
_cell.length_a   1.000
_cell.length_b   1.000
_cell.length_c   1.000
_cell.angle_alpha   90.00
_cell.angle_beta   90.00
_cell.angle_gamma   90.00
#
_symmetry.space_group_name_H-M   'P 1'
#
loop_
_entity.id
_entity.type
_entity.pdbx_description
1 polymer ?
#
loop_
_entity_poly.entity_id
_entity_poly.type
_entity_poly.pdbx_seq_one_letter_code
_entity_poly.pdbx_strand_id
1 'polypeptide(L)'
;MAIAEKPIPYVIGPKGNAFAVDHHHVAAALWAAGIKEVPVVLVADLSSLDRAQFWLTLENRRWAWPYDANVRRIAFGTMPRHVYELEDDPYRSIAGLVREAGGYEKTTVPLEEFRWADLFRAFIAAPSTDVEFDAAVRRGMDIARSELAIGLPGFLGKTKPAV
;
A
#
# COMPACT_ATOMS: atom_id res chain seq x y z
N MET A 1 4.94 -2.60 -20.93
CA MET A 1 5.10 -1.28 -20.29
C MET A 1 6.28 -1.38 -19.35
N ALA A 2 7.34 -0.61 -19.56
CA ALA A 2 8.46 -0.58 -18.63
C ALA A 2 8.02 0.04 -17.31
N ILE A 3 8.57 -0.41 -16.18
CA ILE A 3 8.18 0.12 -14.86
C ILE A 3 8.40 1.63 -14.75
N ALA A 4 9.38 2.16 -15.49
CA ALA A 4 9.70 3.58 -15.62
C ALA A 4 8.68 4.40 -16.43
N GLU A 5 7.80 3.75 -17.19
CA GLU A 5 6.74 4.44 -17.96
C GLU A 5 5.47 4.66 -17.13
N LYS A 6 5.39 4.07 -15.92
CA LYS A 6 4.24 4.22 -15.04
C LYS A 6 4.34 5.55 -14.30
N PRO A 7 3.49 6.55 -14.59
CA PRO A 7 3.59 7.86 -13.95
C PRO A 7 3.33 7.75 -12.45
N ILE A 8 4.08 8.51 -11.65
CA ILE A 8 3.83 8.69 -10.22
C ILE A 8 2.76 9.78 -10.05
N PRO A 9 1.56 9.46 -9.54
CA PRO A 9 0.55 10.45 -9.25
C PRO A 9 0.97 11.29 -8.05
N TYR A 10 0.85 12.61 -8.16
CA TYR A 10 1.20 13.53 -7.10
C TYR A 10 0.18 14.67 -6.96
N VAL A 11 0.20 15.32 -5.82
CA VAL A 11 -0.54 16.56 -5.55
C VAL A 11 0.42 17.68 -5.18
N ILE A 12 0.03 18.92 -5.45
CA ILE A 12 0.77 20.09 -4.97
C ILE A 12 0.19 20.47 -3.62
N GLY A 13 1.02 20.57 -2.59
CA GLY A 13 0.65 20.97 -1.25
C GLY A 13 1.16 22.37 -0.88
N PRO A 14 1.02 22.75 0.40
CA PRO A 14 1.38 24.07 0.90
C PRO A 14 2.83 24.42 0.55
N LYS A 15 3.05 25.69 0.17
CA LYS A 15 4.35 26.22 -0.31
C LYS A 15 4.83 25.61 -1.64
N GLY A 16 3.94 25.00 -2.42
CA GLY A 16 4.26 24.44 -3.73
C GLY A 16 5.01 23.11 -3.70
N ASN A 17 5.04 22.43 -2.55
CA ASN A 17 5.72 21.13 -2.42
C ASN A 17 4.91 20.03 -3.11
N ALA A 18 5.58 19.11 -3.82
CA ALA A 18 4.95 17.95 -4.44
C ALA A 18 4.88 16.77 -3.46
N PHE A 19 3.75 16.07 -3.43
CA PHE A 19 3.53 14.88 -2.59
C PHE A 19 3.00 13.73 -3.46
N ALA A 20 3.71 12.61 -3.49
CA ALA A 20 3.22 11.39 -4.14
C ALA A 20 1.98 10.87 -3.38
N VAL A 21 0.97 10.43 -4.13
CA VAL A 21 -0.28 9.88 -3.56
C VAL A 21 -0.51 8.42 -3.91
N ASP A 22 0.29 7.87 -4.82
CA ASP A 22 0.27 6.45 -5.19
C ASP A 22 1.65 6.03 -5.77
N HIS A 23 1.83 4.74 -6.01
CA HIS A 23 2.99 4.14 -6.66
C HIS A 23 4.31 4.27 -5.87
N HIS A 24 4.23 4.37 -4.54
CA HIS A 24 5.39 4.45 -3.64
C HIS A 24 6.40 3.30 -3.85
N HIS A 25 5.94 2.05 -4.02
CA HIS A 25 6.83 0.91 -4.32
C HIS A 25 7.59 1.09 -5.63
N VAL A 26 6.96 1.63 -6.67
CA VAL A 26 7.61 1.90 -7.97
C VAL A 26 8.65 3.00 -7.81
N ALA A 27 8.30 4.10 -7.13
CA ALA A 27 9.22 5.19 -6.88
C ALA A 27 10.45 4.74 -6.06
N ALA A 28 10.24 3.93 -5.02
CA ALA A 28 11.31 3.36 -4.20
C ALA A 28 12.21 2.40 -5.02
N ALA A 29 11.62 1.52 -5.83
CA ALA A 29 12.36 0.59 -6.68
C ALA A 29 13.20 1.32 -7.74
N LEU A 30 12.64 2.33 -8.42
CA LEU A 30 13.35 3.16 -9.39
C LEU A 30 14.50 3.92 -8.72
N TRP A 31 14.26 4.48 -7.52
CA TRP A 31 15.31 5.15 -6.75
C TRP A 31 16.47 4.23 -6.42
N ALA A 32 16.18 2.99 -5.97
CA ALA A 32 17.17 1.97 -5.64
C ALA A 32 17.95 1.49 -6.87
N ALA A 33 17.30 1.44 -8.04
CA ALA A 33 17.93 1.14 -9.33
C ALA A 33 18.77 2.31 -9.89
N GLY A 34 18.87 3.43 -9.17
CA GLY A 34 19.63 4.61 -9.62
C GLY A 34 18.88 5.51 -10.61
N ILE A 35 17.61 5.23 -10.91
CA ILE A 35 16.77 6.02 -11.81
C ILE A 35 16.15 7.17 -11.00
N LYS A 36 16.51 8.41 -11.34
CA LYS A 36 16.14 9.61 -10.58
C LYS A 36 15.07 10.48 -11.26
N GLU A 37 14.75 10.17 -12.51
CA GLU A 37 13.74 10.86 -13.30
C GLU A 37 12.64 9.88 -13.68
N VAL A 38 11.40 10.28 -13.43
CA VAL A 38 10.20 9.46 -13.67
C VAL A 38 9.09 10.35 -14.22
N PRO A 39 8.21 9.82 -15.08
CA PRO A 39 6.99 10.54 -15.44
C PRO A 39 6.13 10.75 -14.20
N VAL A 40 5.47 11.90 -14.14
CA VAL A 40 4.56 12.28 -13.06
C VAL A 40 3.23 12.75 -13.63
N VAL A 41 2.16 12.62 -12.84
CA VAL A 41 0.84 13.14 -13.20
C VAL A 41 0.26 13.92 -12.03
N LEU A 42 -0.10 15.18 -12.28
CA LEU A 42 -0.74 16.03 -11.30
C LEU A 42 -2.20 15.60 -11.10
N VAL A 43 -2.55 15.22 -9.88
CA VAL A 43 -3.91 14.79 -9.49
C VAL A 43 -4.73 15.97 -8.96
N ALA A 44 -4.12 16.85 -8.16
CA ALA A 44 -4.78 18.01 -7.59
C ALA A 44 -3.78 19.08 -7.14
N ASP A 45 -4.19 20.35 -7.24
CA ASP A 45 -3.51 21.47 -6.59
C ASP A 45 -4.22 21.82 -5.28
N LEU A 46 -3.52 21.62 -4.17
CA LEU A 46 -3.94 21.90 -2.79
C LEU A 46 -3.02 22.94 -2.13
N SER A 47 -2.29 23.73 -2.93
CA SER A 47 -1.29 24.71 -2.46
C SER A 47 -1.88 25.84 -1.62
N SER A 48 -3.19 26.12 -1.76
CA SER A 48 -3.91 27.13 -1.01
C SER A 48 -4.29 26.70 0.42
N LEU A 49 -4.21 25.41 0.74
CA LEU A 49 -4.53 24.89 2.07
C LEU A 49 -3.40 25.20 3.05
N ASP A 50 -3.74 25.35 4.33
CA ASP A 50 -2.73 25.27 5.38
C ASP A 50 -2.26 23.81 5.58
N ARG A 51 -1.21 23.62 6.40
CA ARG A 51 -0.62 22.29 6.63
C ARG A 51 -1.60 21.30 7.27
N ALA A 52 -2.43 21.74 8.21
CA ALA A 52 -3.35 20.85 8.91
C ALA A 52 -4.50 20.43 7.98
N GLN A 53 -5.10 21.40 7.28
CA GLN A 53 -6.13 21.18 6.27
C GLN A 53 -5.63 20.28 5.15
N PHE A 54 -4.40 20.48 4.69
CA PHE A 54 -3.77 19.66 3.66
C PHE A 54 -3.73 18.18 4.05
N TRP A 55 -3.14 17.86 5.20
CA TRP A 55 -3.00 16.46 5.63
C TRP A 55 -4.35 15.79 5.92
N LEU A 56 -5.29 16.49 6.57
CA LEU A 56 -6.65 16.01 6.77
C LEU A 56 -7.34 15.74 5.43
N THR A 57 -7.11 16.60 4.44
CA THR A 57 -7.64 16.43 3.09
C THR A 57 -7.07 15.18 2.42
N LEU A 58 -5.76 14.93 2.52
CA LEU A 58 -5.15 13.72 1.97
C LEU A 58 -5.72 12.46 2.63
N GLU A 59 -5.84 12.45 3.95
CA GLU A 59 -6.38 11.30 4.68
C GLU A 59 -7.86 11.04 4.36
N ASN A 60 -8.68 12.10 4.30
CA ASN A 60 -10.09 12.00 3.92
C ASN A 60 -10.26 11.46 2.48
N ARG A 61 -9.35 11.80 1.58
CA ARG A 61 -9.31 11.28 0.21
C ARG A 61 -8.61 9.92 0.07
N ARG A 62 -8.13 9.34 1.18
CA ARG A 62 -7.35 8.09 1.18
C ARG A 62 -6.06 8.17 0.33
N TRP A 63 -5.47 9.36 0.25
CA TRP A 63 -4.17 9.62 -0.39
C TRP A 63 -3.00 9.60 0.60
N ALA A 64 -3.27 9.41 1.88
CA ALA A 64 -2.26 9.24 2.91
C ALA A 64 -2.60 8.03 3.79
N TRP A 65 -1.56 7.32 4.22
CA TRP A 65 -1.62 6.25 5.21
C TRP A 65 -0.69 6.60 6.37
N PRO A 66 -1.16 7.37 7.37
CA PRO A 66 -0.32 7.86 8.47
C PRO A 66 -0.18 6.79 9.56
N TYR A 67 0.35 5.63 9.20
CA TYR A 67 0.60 4.52 10.13
C TYR A 67 2.00 3.94 9.89
N ASP A 68 2.65 3.49 10.96
CA ASP A 68 3.92 2.75 10.91
C ASP A 68 3.70 1.29 10.48
N ALA A 69 4.79 0.52 10.32
CA ALA A 69 4.73 -0.91 9.97
C ALA A 69 4.03 -1.78 11.04
N ASN A 70 3.73 -1.24 12.22
CA ASN A 70 2.96 -1.89 13.27
C ASN A 70 1.50 -1.40 13.34
N VAL A 71 1.04 -0.67 12.31
CA VAL A 71 -0.32 -0.09 12.20
C VAL A 71 -0.62 0.89 13.33
N ARG A 72 0.41 1.54 13.89
CA ARG A 72 0.24 2.62 14.87
C ARG A 72 0.16 3.94 14.14
N ARG A 73 -0.86 4.72 14.47
CA ARG A 73 -1.03 6.05 13.89
C ARG A 73 0.17 6.92 14.23
N ILE A 74 0.74 7.55 13.22
CA ILE A 74 1.84 8.53 13.36
C ILE A 74 1.32 9.95 13.15
N ALA A 75 2.05 10.93 13.68
CA ALA A 75 1.74 12.32 13.46
C ALA A 75 2.07 12.72 12.01
N PHE A 76 1.27 13.58 11.38
CA PHE A 76 1.56 14.04 10.03
C PHE A 76 2.93 14.70 9.87
N GLY A 77 3.44 15.35 10.94
CA GLY A 77 4.78 15.94 10.95
C GLY A 77 5.92 14.94 10.90
N THR A 78 5.66 13.66 11.19
CA THR A 78 6.63 12.58 11.18
C THR A 78 6.49 11.67 9.96
N MET A 79 5.60 12.00 9.01
CA MET A 79 5.55 11.32 7.72
C MET A 79 6.91 11.42 7.03
N PRO A 80 7.44 10.31 6.47
CA PRO A 80 8.71 10.33 5.74
C PRO A 80 8.69 11.36 4.61
N ARG A 81 9.83 12.03 4.39
CA ARG A 81 9.94 13.05 3.34
C ARG A 81 10.23 12.43 1.99
N HIS A 82 10.87 11.28 2.00
CA HIS A 82 11.30 10.58 0.81
C HIS A 82 10.77 9.15 0.78
N VAL A 83 10.42 8.67 -0.41
CA VAL A 83 9.88 7.31 -0.60
C VAL A 83 10.86 6.20 -0.19
N TYR A 84 12.17 6.48 -0.21
CA TYR A 84 13.22 5.54 0.22
C TYR A 84 13.42 5.50 1.74
N GLU A 85 12.72 6.35 2.49
CA GLU A 85 12.69 6.33 3.97
C GLU A 85 11.50 5.52 4.49
N LEU A 86 10.66 4.97 3.61
CA LEU A 86 9.48 4.20 4.01
C LEU A 86 9.92 2.89 4.69
N GLU A 87 9.26 2.56 5.80
CA GLU A 87 9.44 1.30 6.50
C GLU A 87 8.98 0.12 5.63
N ASP A 88 9.68 -1.00 5.75
CA ASP A 88 9.25 -2.25 5.15
C ASP A 88 8.16 -2.90 6.03
N ASP A 89 6.96 -3.04 5.46
CA ASP A 89 5.87 -3.80 6.05
C ASP A 89 5.68 -5.10 5.24
N PRO A 90 6.19 -6.25 5.73
CA PRO A 90 6.17 -7.49 4.96
C PRO A 90 4.75 -7.96 4.63
N TYR A 91 3.76 -7.56 5.42
CA TYR A 91 2.36 -7.91 5.17
C TYR A 91 1.79 -7.17 3.96
N ARG A 92 2.35 -6.01 3.57
CA ARG A 92 2.01 -5.33 2.32
C ARG A 92 2.47 -6.14 1.11
N SER A 93 3.66 -6.70 1.19
CA SER A 93 4.22 -7.59 0.16
C SER A 93 3.42 -8.89 0.08
N ILE A 94 3.11 -9.52 1.22
CA ILE A 94 2.23 -10.70 1.28
C ILE A 94 0.88 -10.39 0.65
N ALA A 95 0.25 -9.26 0.98
CA ALA A 95 -1.03 -8.89 0.42
C ALA A 95 -0.99 -8.75 -1.11
N GLY A 96 0.05 -8.10 -1.64
CA GLY A 96 0.25 -8.00 -3.09
C GLY A 96 0.39 -9.36 -3.77
N LEU A 97 1.22 -10.24 -3.22
CA LEU A 97 1.47 -11.58 -3.77
C LEU A 97 0.27 -12.51 -3.67
N VAL A 98 -0.48 -12.48 -2.55
CA VAL A 98 -1.73 -13.23 -2.41
C VAL A 98 -2.75 -12.79 -3.46
N ARG A 99 -2.82 -11.50 -3.77
CA ARG A 99 -3.67 -10.99 -4.85
C ARG A 99 -3.23 -11.53 -6.21
N GLU A 100 -1.94 -11.44 -6.52
CA GLU A 100 -1.36 -11.93 -7.77
C GLU A 100 -1.57 -13.44 -7.96
N ALA A 101 -1.56 -14.20 -6.85
CA ALA A 101 -1.88 -15.62 -6.83
C ALA A 101 -3.39 -15.93 -6.88
N GLY A 102 -4.27 -14.92 -7.03
CA GLY A 102 -5.71 -15.10 -7.14
C GLY A 102 -6.42 -15.38 -5.81
N GLY A 103 -5.87 -14.89 -4.69
CA GLY A 103 -6.50 -14.99 -3.37
C GLY A 103 -7.70 -14.05 -3.21
N TYR A 104 -7.67 -12.91 -3.89
CA TYR A 104 -8.76 -11.92 -3.94
C TYR A 104 -8.63 -11.06 -5.21
N GLU A 105 -9.73 -10.40 -5.60
CA GLU A 105 -9.77 -9.54 -6.79
C GLU A 105 -9.24 -8.15 -6.50
N LYS A 106 -8.60 -7.54 -7.50
CA LYS A 106 -8.26 -6.13 -7.46
C LYS A 106 -9.53 -5.29 -7.53
N THR A 107 -9.67 -4.30 -6.65
CA THR A 107 -10.79 -3.35 -6.71
C THR A 107 -10.33 -1.92 -6.89
N THR A 108 -11.29 -1.00 -6.98
CA THR A 108 -11.05 0.44 -6.97
C THR A 108 -11.09 1.04 -5.57
N VAL A 109 -11.29 0.23 -4.52
CA VAL A 109 -11.32 0.71 -3.14
C VAL A 109 -9.91 1.17 -2.76
N PRO A 110 -9.73 2.45 -2.38
CA PRO A 110 -8.40 2.94 -2.01
C PRO A 110 -7.84 2.20 -0.80
N LEU A 111 -6.53 1.95 -0.83
CA LEU A 111 -5.77 1.32 0.25
C LEU A 111 -6.29 -0.09 0.60
N GLU A 112 -6.90 -0.80 -0.36
CA GLU A 112 -7.42 -2.15 -0.14
C GLU A 112 -6.35 -3.11 0.37
N GLU A 113 -5.15 -3.04 -0.19
CA GLU A 113 -4.10 -3.99 0.15
C GLU A 113 -3.55 -3.76 1.57
N PHE A 114 -3.75 -2.56 2.15
CA PHE A 114 -3.45 -2.31 3.57
C PHE A 114 -4.44 -3.04 4.48
N ARG A 115 -5.72 -3.12 4.10
CA ARG A 115 -6.72 -3.87 4.87
C ARG A 115 -6.45 -5.38 4.85
N TRP A 116 -6.02 -5.89 3.69
CA TRP A 116 -5.58 -7.28 3.56
C TRP A 116 -4.31 -7.55 4.37
N ALA A 117 -3.34 -6.64 4.34
CA ALA A 117 -2.14 -6.74 5.17
C ALA A 117 -2.49 -6.80 6.67
N ASP A 118 -3.43 -5.97 7.13
CA ASP A 118 -3.87 -5.96 8.53
C ASP A 118 -4.58 -7.26 8.92
N LEU A 119 -5.38 -7.86 8.03
CA LEU A 119 -5.93 -9.18 8.26
C LEU A 119 -4.82 -10.24 8.40
N PHE A 120 -3.86 -10.27 7.48
CA PHE A 120 -2.77 -11.26 7.53
C PHE A 120 -1.91 -11.10 8.79
N ARG A 121 -1.63 -9.87 9.21
CA ARG A 121 -0.89 -9.56 10.44
C ARG A 121 -1.53 -10.13 11.70
N ALA A 122 -2.87 -10.26 11.72
CA ALA A 122 -3.57 -10.83 12.86
C ALA A 122 -3.42 -12.36 12.98
N PHE A 123 -3.05 -13.06 11.91
CA PHE A 123 -3.10 -14.52 11.83
C PHE A 123 -1.81 -15.19 11.35
N ILE A 124 -0.83 -14.41 10.91
CA ILE A 124 0.45 -14.89 10.40
C ILE A 124 1.55 -14.21 11.20
N ALA A 125 2.50 -14.99 11.72
CA ALA A 125 3.67 -14.45 12.39
C ALA A 125 4.54 -13.67 11.38
N ALA A 126 5.23 -12.63 11.86
CA ALA A 126 6.11 -11.83 11.01
C ALA A 126 7.23 -12.73 10.46
N PRO A 127 7.33 -12.90 9.12
CA PRO A 127 8.37 -13.72 8.54
C PRO A 127 9.73 -13.04 8.71
N SER A 128 10.76 -13.85 9.02
CA SER A 128 12.14 -13.40 9.19
C SER A 128 13.10 -14.00 8.17
N THR A 129 12.63 -14.95 7.36
CA THR A 129 13.37 -15.62 6.29
C THR A 129 12.51 -15.78 5.04
N ASP A 130 13.14 -15.99 3.88
CA ASP A 130 12.44 -16.23 2.62
C ASP A 130 11.51 -17.46 2.69
N VAL A 131 11.95 -18.52 3.39
CA VAL A 131 11.15 -19.75 3.57
C VAL A 131 9.90 -19.47 4.40
N GLU A 132 10.01 -18.67 5.46
CA GLU A 132 8.87 -18.24 6.27
C GLU A 132 7.96 -17.31 5.48
N PHE A 133 8.52 -16.44 4.64
CA PHE A 133 7.76 -15.54 3.78
C PHE A 133 6.93 -16.31 2.75
N ASP A 134 7.51 -17.30 2.08
CA ASP A 134 6.79 -18.19 1.15
C ASP A 134 5.69 -19.00 1.86
N ALA A 135 5.94 -19.43 3.11
CA ALA A 135 4.92 -20.06 3.94
C ALA A 135 3.80 -19.07 4.31
N ALA A 136 4.14 -17.82 4.62
CA ALA A 136 3.19 -16.76 4.93
C ALA A 136 2.29 -16.43 3.73
N VAL A 137 2.82 -16.37 2.51
CA VAL A 137 2.01 -16.16 1.29
C VAL A 137 1.01 -17.31 1.10
N ARG A 138 1.46 -18.57 1.24
CA ARG A 138 0.57 -19.75 1.17
C ARG A 138 -0.52 -19.69 2.24
N ARG A 139 -0.16 -19.33 3.48
CA ARG A 139 -1.14 -19.17 4.55
C ARG A 139 -2.12 -18.01 4.29
N GLY A 140 -1.63 -16.92 3.70
CA GLY A 140 -2.46 -15.78 3.27
C GLY A 140 -3.52 -16.20 2.25
N MET A 141 -3.18 -17.08 1.31
CA MET A 141 -4.15 -17.66 0.37
C MET A 141 -5.27 -18.43 1.08
N ASP A 142 -4.93 -19.25 2.08
CA ASP A 142 -5.94 -19.98 2.87
C ASP A 142 -6.88 -19.03 3.61
N ILE A 143 -6.30 -17.99 4.24
CA ILE A 143 -7.06 -16.97 4.97
C ILE A 143 -7.98 -16.20 4.02
N ALA A 144 -7.49 -15.82 2.84
CA ALA A 144 -8.25 -15.05 1.86
C ALA A 144 -9.47 -15.79 1.31
N ARG A 145 -9.49 -17.12 1.38
CA ARG A 145 -10.62 -17.98 0.97
C ARG A 145 -11.54 -18.37 2.14
N SER A 146 -11.23 -17.92 3.34
CA SER A 146 -11.95 -18.25 4.57
C SER A 146 -12.98 -17.18 4.94
N GLU A 147 -13.79 -17.45 5.97
CA GLU A 147 -14.74 -16.47 6.52
C GLU A 147 -14.06 -15.27 7.17
N LEU A 148 -12.78 -15.39 7.53
CA LEU A 148 -12.00 -14.29 8.11
C LEU A 148 -11.87 -13.10 7.15
N ALA A 149 -12.02 -13.34 5.85
CA ALA A 149 -11.94 -12.31 4.81
C ALA A 149 -13.30 -11.69 4.42
N ILE A 150 -14.40 -12.11 5.05
CA ILE A 150 -15.72 -11.54 4.78
C ILE A 150 -15.71 -10.03 5.04
N GLY A 151 -16.15 -9.25 4.04
CA GLY A 151 -16.20 -7.79 4.09
C GLY A 151 -14.95 -7.08 3.60
N LEU A 152 -13.87 -7.81 3.28
CA LEU A 152 -12.71 -7.20 2.61
C LEU A 152 -12.98 -6.95 1.12
N PRO A 153 -12.43 -5.84 0.56
CA PRO A 153 -12.55 -5.57 -0.87
C PRO A 153 -11.98 -6.72 -1.70
N GLY A 154 -12.71 -7.13 -2.73
CA GLY A 154 -12.27 -8.17 -3.65
C GLY A 154 -12.39 -9.61 -3.12
N PHE A 155 -12.98 -9.80 -1.94
CA PHE A 155 -13.18 -11.15 -1.39
C PHE A 155 -14.03 -12.02 -2.33
N LEU A 156 -13.49 -13.20 -2.66
CA LEU A 156 -14.06 -14.13 -3.64
C LEU A 156 -15.08 -15.11 -3.05
N GLY A 157 -15.30 -15.09 -1.73
CA GLY A 157 -16.11 -16.11 -1.06
C GLY A 157 -15.35 -17.40 -0.81
N LYS A 158 -16.03 -18.38 -0.21
CA LYS A 158 -15.47 -19.71 0.00
C LYS A 158 -15.34 -20.42 -1.35
N THR A 159 -14.13 -20.78 -1.74
CA THR A 159 -13.96 -21.89 -2.69
C THR A 159 -14.38 -23.18 -1.97
N LYS A 160 -15.43 -23.85 -2.45
CA LYS A 160 -15.71 -25.23 -2.03
C LYS A 160 -14.45 -26.06 -2.29
N PRO A 161 -13.99 -26.90 -1.36
CA PRO A 161 -12.97 -27.89 -1.70
C PRO A 161 -13.51 -28.71 -2.88
N ALA A 162 -12.66 -28.91 -3.89
CA ALA A 162 -12.96 -29.86 -4.95
C ALA A 162 -13.22 -31.21 -4.28
N VAL A 163 -14.42 -31.76 -4.52
CA VAL A 163 -14.85 -33.08 -4.04
C VAL A 163 -14.01 -34.16 -4.71
#